data_AF-A0A2X3VUP3-F1
#
_entry.id   AF-A0A2X3VUP3-F1
#
_cell.length_a   1.000
_cell.length_b   1.000
_cell.length_c   1.000
_cell.angle_alpha   90.00
_cell.angle_beta   90.00
_cell.angle_gamma   90.00
#
_symmetry.space_group_name_H-M   'P 1'
#
loop_
_entity.id
_entity.type
_entity.pdbx_description
1 polymer ?
#
loop_
_entity_poly.entity_id
_entity_poly.type
_entity_poly.pdbx_seq_one_letter_code
_entity_poly.pdbx_strand_id
1 'polypeptide(L)'
;MYAIYKGKRYRAVKKGEKIRIGSDTKEYGFTEYVDVVGNVHYDRFVKLLDMDELDYLYEERFEIQYQGRFFKISSALRRINLDRDWFEIYVSLEEHQLGISLGFERTDKFLWSKEIGRKDIEAFKIIEMPQGPFSNQGIKVRILEGQEIDDYFASITD
;
A
#
# COMPACT_ATOMS: atom_id res chain seq x y z
N MET A 1 -5.46 -0.47 3.69
CA MET A 1 -5.80 -1.90 3.75
C MET A 1 -6.61 -2.26 2.53
N TYR A 2 -6.55 -3.52 2.14
CA TYR A 2 -7.38 -4.10 1.09
C TYR A 2 -8.11 -5.32 1.63
N ALA A 3 -9.32 -5.54 1.11
CA ALA A 3 -10.13 -6.71 1.42
C ALA A 3 -10.49 -7.43 0.12
N ILE A 4 -10.54 -8.75 0.18
CA ILE A 4 -11.14 -9.58 -0.86
C ILE A 4 -12.54 -9.95 -0.40
N TYR A 5 -13.53 -9.61 -1.20
CA TYR A 5 -14.94 -9.93 -0.97
C TYR A 5 -15.53 -10.53 -2.23
N LYS A 6 -16.04 -11.76 -2.14
CA LYS A 6 -16.56 -12.54 -3.28
C LYS A 6 -15.55 -12.61 -4.44
N GLY A 7 -14.28 -12.81 -4.11
CA GLY A 7 -13.18 -12.92 -5.07
C GLY A 7 -12.71 -11.60 -5.69
N LYS A 8 -13.29 -10.45 -5.31
CA LYS A 8 -12.90 -9.12 -5.82
C LYS A 8 -12.15 -8.31 -4.77
N ARG A 9 -11.14 -7.54 -5.20
CA ARG A 9 -10.32 -6.68 -4.35
C ARG A 9 -10.95 -5.30 -4.19
N TYR A 10 -11.06 -4.84 -2.94
CA TYR A 10 -11.59 -3.52 -2.58
C TYR A 10 -10.66 -2.79 -1.62
N ARG A 11 -10.65 -1.45 -1.70
CA ARG A 11 -10.09 -0.61 -0.63
C ARG A 11 -10.91 -0.79 0.63
N ALA A 12 -10.22 -0.99 1.76
CA ALA A 12 -10.86 -1.31 3.03
C ALA A 12 -10.41 -0.39 4.16
N VAL A 13 -11.34 -0.06 5.05
CA VAL A 13 -11.09 0.70 6.28
C VAL A 13 -11.80 0.02 7.44
N LYS A 14 -11.09 -0.23 8.54
CA LYS A 14 -11.68 -0.76 9.77
C LYS A 14 -12.55 0.30 10.45
N LYS A 15 -13.76 -0.06 10.84
CA LYS A 15 -14.76 0.78 11.52
C LYS A 15 -15.30 0.02 12.72
N GLY A 16 -14.60 0.12 13.85
CA GLY A 16 -14.87 -0.71 15.02
C GLY A 16 -14.58 -2.18 14.72
N GLU A 17 -15.56 -3.04 14.91
CA GLU A 17 -15.48 -4.48 14.61
C GLU A 17 -15.73 -4.80 13.12
N LYS A 18 -16.29 -3.84 12.38
CA LYS A 18 -16.66 -4.02 10.97
C LYS A 18 -15.58 -3.50 10.02
N ILE A 19 -15.62 -3.99 8.80
CA ILE A 19 -14.79 -3.54 7.69
C ILE A 19 -15.67 -2.82 6.68
N ARG A 20 -15.32 -1.57 6.38
CA ARG A 20 -15.96 -0.82 5.29
C ARG A 20 -15.12 -0.98 4.03
N ILE A 21 -15.71 -1.54 2.98
CA ILE A 21 -15.13 -1.59 1.64
C ILE A 21 -15.77 -0.52 0.74
N GLY A 22 -15.01 -0.02 -0.24
CA GLY A 22 -15.47 1.01 -1.19
C GLY A 22 -15.36 0.57 -2.65
N SER A 23 -16.29 1.05 -3.48
CA SER A 23 -16.34 0.84 -4.94
C SER A 23 -16.76 2.14 -5.62
N ASP A 24 -16.21 2.42 -6.80
CA ASP A 24 -16.62 3.55 -7.66
C ASP A 24 -17.77 3.15 -8.61
N THR A 25 -18.28 1.92 -8.48
CA THR A 25 -19.41 1.41 -9.26
C THR A 25 -20.50 0.89 -8.33
N LYS A 26 -21.77 1.08 -8.73
CA LYS A 26 -22.90 0.62 -7.93
C LYS A 26 -23.03 -0.89 -8.02
N GLU A 27 -22.69 -1.57 -6.92
CA GLU A 27 -22.78 -3.03 -6.77
C GLU A 27 -23.89 -3.44 -5.81
N TYR A 28 -24.39 -4.68 -5.92
CA TYR A 28 -25.48 -5.17 -5.09
C TYR A 28 -25.14 -5.09 -3.59
N GLY A 29 -26.00 -4.41 -2.83
CA GLY A 29 -25.86 -4.23 -1.39
C GLY A 29 -24.75 -3.26 -0.97
N PHE A 30 -24.20 -2.49 -1.90
CA PHE A 30 -23.46 -1.26 -1.59
C PHE A 30 -24.45 -0.09 -1.57
N THR A 31 -24.15 0.92 -0.75
CA THR A 31 -24.92 2.16 -0.64
C THR A 31 -24.05 3.36 -0.97
N GLU A 32 -24.65 4.47 -1.37
CA GLU A 32 -23.95 5.73 -1.60
C GLU A 32 -23.15 6.15 -0.36
N TYR A 33 -21.94 6.65 -0.58
CA TYR A 33 -21.08 7.14 0.50
C TYR A 33 -21.63 8.45 1.02
N VAL A 34 -21.82 8.53 2.34
CA VAL A 34 -22.16 9.77 3.03
C VAL A 34 -20.93 10.25 3.79
N ASP A 35 -20.51 11.48 3.52
CA ASP A 35 -19.39 12.10 4.22
C ASP A 35 -19.74 12.48 5.67
N VAL A 36 -18.76 13.01 6.40
CA VAL A 36 -18.94 13.35 7.82
C VAL A 36 -19.89 14.53 8.07
N VAL A 37 -20.20 15.32 7.04
CA VAL A 37 -21.13 16.47 7.13
C VAL A 37 -22.50 16.16 6.52
N GLY A 38 -22.71 14.94 6.02
CA GLY A 38 -23.99 14.46 5.50
C GLY A 38 -24.16 14.59 3.98
N ASN A 39 -23.13 14.95 3.22
CA ASN A 39 -23.23 14.98 1.77
C ASN A 39 -23.21 13.56 1.19
N VAL A 40 -24.12 13.31 0.25
CA VAL A 40 -24.21 12.05 -0.48
C VAL A 40 -23.35 12.12 -1.74
N HIS A 41 -22.42 11.17 -1.89
CA HIS A 41 -21.60 10.98 -3.07
C HIS A 41 -22.20 9.89 -3.95
N TYR A 42 -22.75 10.27 -5.10
CA TYR A 42 -23.40 9.34 -6.04
C TYR A 42 -22.42 8.55 -6.92
N ASP A 43 -21.14 8.93 -6.90
CA ASP A 43 -20.03 8.29 -7.61
C ASP A 43 -19.23 7.33 -6.73
N ARG A 44 -19.53 7.28 -5.42
CA ARG A 44 -18.80 6.47 -4.44
C ARG A 44 -19.76 5.63 -3.64
N PHE A 45 -19.51 4.33 -3.62
CA PHE A 45 -20.35 3.36 -2.95
C PHE A 45 -19.55 2.63 -1.88
N VAL A 46 -20.20 2.32 -0.77
CA VAL A 46 -19.59 1.62 0.36
C VAL A 46 -20.45 0.46 0.81
N LYS A 47 -19.79 -0.53 1.41
CA LYS A 47 -20.46 -1.63 2.10
C LYS A 47 -19.75 -1.88 3.42
N LEU A 48 -20.52 -2.08 4.47
CA LEU A 48 -20.02 -2.45 5.79
C LEU A 48 -20.22 -3.95 5.96
N LEU A 49 -19.13 -4.65 6.29
CA LEU A 49 -19.07 -6.10 6.36
C LEU A 49 -18.52 -6.53 7.71
N ASP A 50 -18.99 -7.68 8.19
CA ASP A 50 -18.35 -8.41 9.27
C ASP A 50 -17.13 -9.17 8.73
N MET A 51 -16.18 -9.50 9.60
CA MET A 51 -14.87 -10.00 9.19
C MET A 51 -14.92 -11.40 8.58
N ASP A 52 -15.92 -12.20 8.97
CA ASP A 52 -16.24 -13.53 8.47
C ASP A 52 -16.90 -13.53 7.08
N GLU A 53 -17.43 -12.38 6.62
CA GLU A 53 -17.93 -12.21 5.25
C GLU A 53 -16.81 -11.98 4.23
N LEU A 54 -15.59 -11.70 4.67
CA LEU A 54 -14.44 -11.45 3.81
C LEU A 54 -13.73 -12.75 3.46
N ASP A 55 -13.25 -12.85 2.21
CA ASP A 55 -12.37 -13.94 1.80
C ASP A 55 -10.95 -13.72 2.35
N TYR A 56 -10.53 -12.45 2.45
CA TYR A 56 -9.21 -12.06 2.91
C TYR A 56 -9.17 -10.58 3.31
N LEU A 57 -8.34 -10.22 4.29
CA LEU A 57 -8.08 -8.83 4.69
C LEU A 57 -6.59 -8.67 4.96
N TYR A 58 -5.97 -7.65 4.37
CA TYR A 58 -4.53 -7.44 4.47
C TYR A 58 -4.12 -5.96 4.39
N GLU A 59 -2.95 -5.68 4.95
CA GLU A 59 -2.18 -4.47 4.68
C GLU A 59 -1.17 -4.75 3.58
N GLU A 60 -1.03 -3.85 2.62
CA GLU A 60 0.09 -3.89 1.68
C GLU A 60 1.23 -3.05 2.24
N ARG A 61 2.42 -3.64 2.26
CA ARG A 61 3.68 -2.94 2.50
C ARG A 61 4.57 -3.13 1.29
N PHE A 62 5.43 -2.15 1.07
CA PHE A 62 6.27 -2.10 -0.11
C PHE A 62 7.71 -1.91 0.30
N GLU A 63 8.59 -2.61 -0.41
CA GLU A 63 10.04 -2.44 -0.30
C GLU A 63 10.64 -2.31 -1.69
N ILE A 64 11.69 -1.48 -1.81
CA ILE A 64 12.46 -1.31 -3.04
C ILE A 64 13.83 -1.94 -2.85
N GLN A 65 14.29 -2.71 -3.83
CA GLN A 65 15.68 -3.13 -3.91
C GLN A 65 16.51 -2.01 -4.55
N TYR A 66 17.49 -1.54 -3.80
CA TYR A 66 18.46 -0.52 -4.19
C TYR A 66 19.86 -1.02 -3.81
N GLN A 67 20.79 -1.08 -4.77
CA GLN A 67 22.15 -1.57 -4.56
C GLN A 67 22.19 -2.96 -3.89
N GLY A 68 21.35 -3.88 -4.36
CA GLY A 68 21.27 -5.26 -3.90
C GLY A 68 20.57 -5.47 -2.55
N ARG A 69 19.95 -4.45 -1.94
CA ARG A 69 19.28 -4.55 -0.63
C ARG A 69 17.87 -3.99 -0.68
N PHE A 70 16.94 -4.65 0.02
CA PHE A 70 15.56 -4.15 0.15
C PHE A 70 15.45 -3.13 1.28
N PHE A 71 14.82 -2.01 0.97
CA PHE A 71 14.52 -0.93 1.90
C PHE A 71 13.03 -0.66 1.94
N LYS A 72 12.54 -0.25 3.11
CA LYS A 72 11.17 0.24 3.28
C LYS A 72 11.01 1.57 2.56
N ILE A 73 9.80 1.79 2.05
CA ILE A 73 9.43 3.03 1.35
C ILE A 73 8.60 3.91 2.30
N SER A 74 8.96 5.18 2.45
CA SER A 74 8.19 6.19 3.18
C SER A 74 7.27 6.99 2.27
N SER A 75 7.64 7.15 1.00
CA SER A 75 6.80 7.81 -0.01
C SER A 75 5.54 6.98 -0.30
N ALA A 76 4.38 7.65 -0.34
CA ALA A 76 3.15 7.00 -0.76
C ALA A 76 3.22 6.62 -2.25
N LEU A 77 2.75 5.41 -2.61
CA LEU A 77 2.56 5.02 -4.00
C LEU A 77 1.28 5.64 -4.54
N ARG A 78 1.41 6.85 -5.07
CA ARG A 78 0.34 7.63 -5.69
C ARG A 78 0.81 8.17 -7.03
N ARG A 79 -0.13 8.41 -7.93
CA ARG A 79 0.10 8.90 -9.28
C ARG A 79 1.01 10.12 -9.30
N ILE A 80 0.78 11.08 -8.40
CA ILE A 80 1.61 12.29 -8.27
C ILE A 80 3.10 12.01 -7.99
N ASN A 81 3.43 10.98 -7.20
CA ASN A 81 4.81 10.63 -6.89
C ASN A 81 5.43 9.82 -8.02
N LEU A 82 4.66 8.89 -8.59
CA LEU A 82 5.08 8.06 -9.71
C LEU A 82 5.35 8.90 -10.98
N ASP A 83 4.52 9.90 -11.28
CA ASP A 83 4.72 10.81 -12.42
C ASP A 83 5.93 11.72 -12.26
N ARG A 84 6.32 12.01 -11.01
CA ARG A 84 7.52 12.77 -10.68
C ARG A 84 8.77 11.89 -10.63
N ASP A 85 8.63 10.59 -10.87
CA ASP A 85 9.68 9.60 -10.68
C ASP A 85 10.35 9.72 -9.30
N TRP A 86 9.54 9.89 -8.25
CA TRP A 86 10.00 10.20 -6.90
C TRP A 86 9.60 9.12 -5.91
N PHE A 87 10.61 8.49 -5.32
CA PHE A 87 10.47 7.53 -4.23
C PHE A 87 11.39 7.90 -3.09
N GLU A 88 10.96 7.65 -1.87
CA GLU A 88 11.78 7.81 -0.68
C GLU A 88 11.91 6.47 0.04
N ILE A 89 13.14 5.99 0.15
CA ILE A 89 13.49 4.81 0.95
C ILE A 89 14.16 5.22 2.25
N TYR A 90 14.00 4.41 3.30
CA TYR A 90 14.53 4.75 4.61
C TYR A 90 15.09 3.57 5.39
N VAL A 91 15.96 3.90 6.34
CA VAL A 91 16.47 2.98 7.38
C VAL A 91 16.20 3.56 8.77
N SER A 92 16.14 2.67 9.75
CA SER A 92 15.95 3.02 11.15
C SER A 92 17.21 3.62 11.77
N LEU A 93 17.09 4.21 12.96
CA LEU A 93 18.22 4.65 13.76
C LEU A 93 19.20 3.50 14.07
N GLU A 94 18.72 2.28 14.23
CA GLU A 94 19.57 1.11 14.50
C GLU A 94 20.45 0.76 13.29
N GLU A 95 19.97 1.05 12.09
CA GLU A 95 20.61 0.74 10.81
C GLU A 95 21.29 1.96 10.17
N HIS A 96 21.39 3.09 10.88
CA HIS A 96 21.87 4.35 10.31
C HIS A 96 23.28 4.27 9.71
N GLN A 97 24.17 3.42 10.24
CA GLN A 97 25.51 3.26 9.70
C GLN A 97 25.50 2.69 8.27
N LEU A 98 24.53 1.82 7.96
CA LEU A 98 24.28 1.35 6.60
C LEU A 98 23.77 2.51 5.73
N GLY A 99 22.81 3.28 6.24
CA GLY A 99 22.29 4.48 5.55
C GLY A 99 23.40 5.45 5.17
N ILE A 100 24.29 5.79 6.11
CA ILE A 100 25.45 6.67 5.88
C ILE A 100 26.34 6.09 4.76
N SER A 101 26.63 4.79 4.78
CA SER A 101 27.47 4.15 3.76
C SER A 101 26.87 4.20 2.35
N LEU A 102 25.54 4.34 2.24
CA LEU A 102 24.79 4.43 0.98
C LEU A 102 24.40 5.88 0.62
N GLY A 103 24.87 6.86 1.40
CA GLY A 103 24.58 8.28 1.21
C GLY A 103 23.13 8.65 1.47
N PHE A 104 22.51 8.05 2.50
CA PHE A 104 21.23 8.48 3.03
C PHE A 104 21.47 9.71 3.92
N GLU A 105 20.48 10.57 4.03
CA GLU A 105 20.53 11.76 4.87
C GLU A 105 19.61 11.60 6.07
N ARG A 106 19.98 12.23 7.19
CA ARG A 106 19.15 12.22 8.39
C ARG A 106 17.96 13.14 8.18
N THR A 107 16.78 12.58 8.00
CA THR A 107 15.54 13.35 7.81
C THR A 107 14.82 13.66 9.12
N ASP A 108 14.94 12.79 10.13
CA ASP A 108 14.45 13.10 11.46
C ASP A 108 15.28 12.45 12.59
N LYS A 109 14.74 12.45 13.82
CA LYS A 109 15.44 11.89 14.98
C LYS A 109 15.61 10.36 14.93
N PHE A 110 14.73 9.68 14.21
CA PHE A 110 14.57 8.23 14.14
C PHE A 110 14.94 7.63 12.79
N LEU A 111 14.92 8.41 11.71
CA LEU A 111 15.06 7.91 10.35
C LEU A 111 16.19 8.60 9.58
N TRP A 112 16.80 7.79 8.71
CA TRP A 112 17.65 8.25 7.62
C TRP A 112 16.98 7.83 6.32
N SER A 113 16.80 8.74 5.37
CA SER A 113 16.16 8.45 4.10
C SER A 113 16.98 8.92 2.90
N LYS A 114 16.60 8.41 1.73
CA LYS A 114 17.18 8.74 0.45
C LYS A 114 16.09 8.81 -0.60
N GLU A 115 16.11 9.88 -1.38
CA GLU A 115 15.28 9.99 -2.56
C GLU A 115 15.94 9.25 -3.73
N ILE A 116 15.14 8.47 -4.46
CA ILE A 116 15.57 7.70 -5.63
C ILE A 116 14.52 7.77 -6.73
N GLY A 117 14.93 7.53 -7.98
CA GLY A 117 14.03 7.38 -9.11
C GLY A 117 13.91 5.94 -9.58
N ARG A 118 13.00 5.67 -10.51
CA ARG A 118 12.72 4.36 -11.10
C ARG A 118 13.97 3.69 -11.66
N LYS A 119 14.90 4.47 -12.23
CA LYS A 119 16.18 3.99 -12.77
C LYS A 119 17.07 3.32 -11.71
N ASP A 120 16.90 3.69 -10.44
CA ASP A 120 17.69 3.18 -9.32
C ASP A 120 17.04 1.95 -8.66
N ILE A 121 15.80 1.62 -9.05
CA ILE A 121 15.02 0.49 -8.53
C ILE A 121 15.38 -0.77 -9.31
N GLU A 122 15.99 -1.74 -8.62
CA GLU A 122 16.33 -3.06 -9.17
C GLU A 122 15.11 -3.99 -9.16
N ALA A 123 14.41 -4.03 -8.03
CA ALA A 123 13.22 -4.84 -7.81
C ALA A 123 12.24 -4.13 -6.89
N PHE A 124 10.97 -4.45 -7.03
CA PHE A 124 9.89 -3.92 -6.21
C PHE A 124 9.14 -5.05 -5.52
N LYS A 125 9.15 -5.05 -4.19
CA LYS A 125 8.55 -6.11 -3.36
C LYS A 125 7.24 -5.64 -2.78
N ILE A 126 6.17 -6.38 -3.08
CA ILE A 126 4.84 -6.23 -2.52
C ILE A 126 4.67 -7.27 -1.43
N ILE A 127 4.33 -6.83 -0.23
CA ILE A 127 4.16 -7.66 0.95
C ILE A 127 2.70 -7.51 1.40
N GLU A 128 1.92 -8.58 1.30
CA GLU A 128 0.59 -8.64 1.88
C GLU A 128 0.69 -9.19 3.31
N MET A 129 0.36 -8.34 4.28
CA MET A 129 0.31 -8.70 5.69
C MET A 129 -1.15 -8.98 6.09
N PRO A 130 -1.57 -10.26 6.21
CA PRO A 130 -2.92 -10.58 6.61
C PRO A 130 -3.27 -9.99 7.97
N GLN A 131 -4.55 -9.68 8.17
CA GLN A 131 -5.07 -9.04 9.37
C GLN A 131 -6.12 -9.92 10.07
N GLY A 132 -6.30 -9.72 11.37
CA GLY A 132 -7.36 -10.40 12.14
C GLY A 132 -7.27 -11.94 12.05
N PRO A 133 -8.37 -12.66 11.76
CA PRO A 133 -8.37 -14.12 11.68
C PRO A 133 -7.54 -14.64 10.49
N PHE A 134 -7.24 -13.79 9.51
CA PHE A 134 -6.41 -14.15 8.36
C PHE A 134 -4.91 -14.17 8.70
N SER A 135 -4.50 -13.64 9.86
CA SER A 135 -3.09 -13.55 10.29
C SER A 135 -2.36 -14.90 10.25
N ASN A 136 -3.08 -16.00 10.48
CA ASN A 136 -2.53 -17.35 10.48
C ASN A 136 -2.20 -17.88 9.07
N GLN A 137 -2.62 -17.20 8.00
CA GLN A 137 -2.35 -17.61 6.61
C GLN A 137 -0.92 -17.30 6.16
N GLY A 138 -0.15 -16.57 6.96
CA GLY A 138 1.21 -16.15 6.64
C GLY A 138 1.28 -14.98 5.67
N ILE A 139 2.45 -14.34 5.63
CA ILE A 139 2.72 -13.19 4.76
C ILE A 139 2.87 -13.69 3.32
N LYS A 140 2.20 -13.02 2.37
CA LYS A 140 2.43 -13.27 0.94
C LYS A 140 3.37 -12.21 0.40
N VAL A 141 4.37 -12.65 -0.37
CA VAL A 141 5.38 -11.78 -0.96
C VAL A 141 5.40 -11.98 -2.45
N ARG A 142 5.36 -10.88 -3.20
CA ARG A 142 5.58 -10.84 -4.64
C ARG A 142 6.72 -9.87 -4.93
N ILE A 143 7.68 -10.29 -5.75
CA ILE A 143 8.78 -9.44 -6.22
C ILE A 143 8.56 -9.20 -7.72
N LEU A 144 8.64 -7.94 -8.13
CA LEU A 144 8.53 -7.48 -9.50
C LEU A 144 9.88 -6.95 -9.95
N GLU A 145 10.24 -7.21 -11.20
CA GLU A 145 11.49 -6.76 -11.81
C GLU A 145 11.25 -6.19 -13.21
N GLY A 146 12.09 -5.25 -13.63
CA GLY A 146 12.03 -4.68 -14.98
C GLY A 146 10.64 -4.14 -15.34
N GLN A 147 10.11 -4.56 -16.49
CA GLN A 147 8.83 -4.10 -17.02
C GLN A 147 7.64 -4.37 -16.09
N GLU A 148 7.70 -5.41 -15.25
CA GLU A 148 6.59 -5.71 -14.34
C GLU A 148 6.38 -4.61 -13.29
N ILE A 149 7.47 -3.91 -12.92
CA ILE A 149 7.39 -2.75 -12.03
C ILE A 149 6.63 -1.62 -12.73
N ASP A 150 6.96 -1.38 -13.99
CA ASP A 150 6.38 -0.30 -14.79
C ASP A 150 4.89 -0.54 -15.06
N ASP A 151 4.52 -1.78 -15.38
CA ASP A 151 3.13 -2.20 -15.56
C ASP A 151 2.34 -2.07 -14.26
N TYR A 152 2.94 -2.44 -13.13
CA TYR A 152 2.33 -2.28 -11.81
C TYR A 152 2.13 -0.80 -11.47
N PHE A 153 3.14 0.05 -11.67
CA PHE A 153 3.03 1.49 -11.43
C PHE A 153 2.03 2.17 -12.37
N ALA A 154 1.89 1.71 -13.62
CA ALA A 154 0.87 2.19 -14.54
C ALA A 154 -0.55 1.81 -14.11
N SER A 155 -0.73 0.69 -13.40
CA SER A 155 -2.02 0.26 -12.87
C SER A 155 -2.53 1.12 -11.70
N ILE A 156 -1.67 1.94 -11.10
CA ILE A 156 -2.03 2.83 -10.00
C ILE A 156 -2.62 4.13 -10.56
N THR A 157 -3.91 4.33 -10.29
CA THR A 157 -4.72 5.44 -10.83
C THR A 157 -4.98 6.58 -9.84
N ASP A 158 -4.70 6.38 -8.55
CA ASP A 158 -4.99 7.31 -7.45
C ASP A 158 -3.87 8.27 -7.08
#